data_AF-A0A7C4LJJ9-F1
#
_entry.id   AF-A0A7C4LJJ9-F1
#
_cell.length_a   1.000
_cell.length_b   1.000
_cell.length_c   1.000
_cell.angle_alpha   90.00
_cell.angle_beta   90.00
_cell.angle_gamma   90.00
#
_symmetry.space_group_name_H-M   'P 1'
#
loop_
_entity.id
_entity.type
_entity.pdbx_description
1 polymer ?
#
loop_
_entity_poly.entity_id
_entity_poly.type
_entity_poly.pdbx_seq_one_letter_code
_entity_poly.pdbx_strand_id
1 'polypeptide(L)'
;MNESPIAAPPQDTLSRWLLVLGFAGVVVGVLLGRPLLELVRTRHEPSSPPQLRLPPPPEEIAKPHLSRAEEKIERAIEEHLQALDNFFADSKKNTPAFVEQALSWRSKGKFLADCVPFTSGTRHSEFLRQQFEEHVFSAKQLEDELQQIVRSYLDHVRSIESEMLVDLRADVSEFPTFYPLAALNYEQLQERYDQALSHAIAASGGALQEDIAGQVVAIIVGELVTVLITKFGTSAAILGTGAASSWTTLGIGLVVGLIVDAIVSKLWDWWADPKGTLAAEIDRQLDEMNRLIVDGAADVKGLRQRLKEFAQERAVHRKTAVLSLLEPSP
;
A
#
# COMPACT_ATOMS: atom_id res chain seq x y z
N MET A 1 -34.74 -16.99 41.37
CA MET A 1 -33.98 -17.34 40.16
C MET A 1 -32.80 -16.39 40.12
N ASN A 2 -31.61 -16.88 40.50
CA ASN A 2 -30.37 -16.12 40.58
C ASN A 2 -29.62 -16.28 39.26
N GLU A 3 -29.49 -15.21 38.48
CA GLU A 3 -28.62 -15.17 37.33
C GLU A 3 -27.18 -14.97 37.80
N SER A 4 -26.30 -15.91 37.43
CA SER A 4 -24.86 -15.83 37.69
C SER A 4 -24.19 -15.05 36.56
N PRO A 5 -23.20 -14.18 36.85
CA PRO A 5 -22.53 -13.39 35.83
C PRO A 5 -21.55 -14.27 35.03
N ILE A 6 -21.66 -14.20 33.70
CA ILE A 6 -20.76 -14.85 32.75
C ILE A 6 -19.43 -14.08 32.74
N ALA A 7 -18.36 -14.72 33.19
CA ALA A 7 -17.00 -14.18 33.17
C ALA A 7 -16.43 -14.16 31.75
N ALA A 8 -15.86 -13.02 31.34
CA ALA A 8 -15.17 -12.86 30.08
C ALA A 8 -13.79 -13.58 30.10
N PRO A 9 -13.32 -14.14 28.97
CA PRO A 9 -12.03 -14.83 28.90
C PRO A 9 -10.86 -13.82 28.88
N PRO A 10 -9.68 -14.19 29.42
CA PRO A 10 -8.52 -13.31 29.47
C PRO A 10 -7.79 -13.29 28.12
N GLN A 11 -7.86 -12.17 27.42
CA GLN A 11 -7.03 -11.86 26.24
C GLN A 11 -5.94 -10.86 26.63
N ASP A 12 -4.79 -11.27 27.20
CA ASP A 12 -3.59 -10.38 27.19
C ASP A 12 -2.24 -11.02 27.61
N THR A 13 -1.85 -12.18 27.08
CA THR A 13 -0.52 -12.77 27.42
C THR A 13 0.41 -12.98 26.24
N LEU A 14 -0.10 -13.23 25.03
CA LEU A 14 0.75 -13.49 23.85
C LEU A 14 1.40 -12.22 23.27
N SER A 15 0.72 -11.08 23.30
CA SER A 15 1.24 -9.81 22.76
C SER A 15 2.43 -9.26 23.57
N ARG A 16 2.42 -9.48 24.89
CA ARG A 16 3.50 -9.03 25.79
C ARG A 16 4.80 -9.81 25.62
N TRP A 17 4.76 -11.06 25.18
CA TRP A 17 5.97 -11.87 24.96
C TRP A 17 6.70 -11.55 23.65
N LEU A 18 5.98 -11.15 22.60
CA LEU A 18 6.60 -10.79 21.32
C LEU A 18 7.39 -9.48 21.39
N LEU A 19 6.95 -8.50 22.19
CA LEU A 19 7.67 -7.24 22.39
C LEU A 19 8.98 -7.41 23.19
N VAL A 20 9.02 -8.35 24.15
CA VAL A 20 10.24 -8.60 24.95
C VAL A 20 11.32 -9.32 24.13
N LEU A 21 10.93 -10.21 23.21
CA LEU A 21 11.89 -10.90 22.32
C LEU A 21 12.50 -9.95 21.28
N GLY A 22 11.73 -8.98 20.77
CA GLY A 22 12.24 -7.98 19.84
C GLY A 22 13.31 -7.06 20.44
N PHE A 23 13.16 -6.66 21.72
CA PHE A 23 14.12 -5.79 22.40
C PHE A 23 15.42 -6.51 22.79
N ALA A 24 15.34 -7.79 23.17
CA ALA A 24 16.52 -8.57 23.53
C ALA A 24 17.46 -8.83 22.34
N GLY A 25 16.92 -9.02 21.12
CA GLY A 25 17.72 -9.22 19.92
C GLY A 25 18.57 -7.99 19.52
N VAL A 26 18.01 -6.78 19.66
CA VAL A 26 18.70 -5.54 19.28
C VAL A 26 19.83 -5.19 20.24
N VAL A 27 19.65 -5.43 21.54
CA VAL A 27 20.69 -5.15 22.56
C VAL A 27 21.88 -6.11 22.42
N VAL A 28 21.63 -7.38 22.08
CA VAL A 28 22.70 -8.40 21.87
C VAL A 28 23.49 -8.10 20.58
N GLY A 29 22.82 -7.67 19.51
CA GLY A 29 23.49 -7.28 18.26
C GLY A 29 24.41 -6.06 18.40
N VAL A 30 24.00 -5.05 19.17
CA VAL A 30 24.79 -3.82 19.38
C VAL A 30 25.97 -4.03 20.35
N LEU A 31 25.85 -4.93 21.33
CA LEU A 31 26.92 -5.22 22.29
C LEU A 31 27.97 -6.22 21.77
N LEU A 32 27.62 -7.13 20.86
CA LEU A 32 28.56 -8.12 20.30
C LEU A 32 29.19 -7.71 18.96
N GLY A 33 28.66 -6.68 18.27
CA GLY A 33 29.16 -6.26 16.95
C GLY A 33 30.45 -5.41 16.98
N ARG A 34 30.82 -4.82 18.13
CA ARG A 34 31.94 -3.87 18.20
C ARG A 34 33.36 -4.45 18.37
N PRO A 35 33.63 -5.59 19.04
CA PRO A 35 35.01 -6.03 19.27
C PRO A 35 35.65 -6.78 18.08
N LEU A 36 34.90 -7.15 17.03
CA LEU A 36 35.43 -7.97 15.93
C LEU A 36 36.10 -7.15 14.80
N LEU A 37 35.85 -5.84 14.74
CA LEU A 37 36.47 -4.95 13.76
C LEU A 37 37.88 -4.46 14.15
N GLU A 38 38.28 -4.60 15.42
CA GLU A 38 39.62 -4.17 15.85
C GLU A 38 40.73 -5.19 15.55
N LEU A 39 40.40 -6.47 15.35
CA LEU A 39 41.40 -7.53 15.15
C LEU A 39 41.95 -7.65 13.72
N VAL A 40 41.41 -6.90 12.75
CA VAL A 40 41.88 -6.91 11.35
C VAL A 40 42.88 -5.77 11.07
N ARG A 41 43.18 -4.89 12.05
CA ARG A 41 43.93 -3.64 11.83
C ARG A 41 45.43 -3.68 12.15
N THR A 42 46.11 -4.83 12.02
CA THR A 42 47.57 -4.92 12.31
C THR A 42 48.38 -5.68 11.26
N ARG A 43 48.49 -5.11 10.06
CA ARG A 43 49.71 -5.19 9.22
C ARG A 43 50.02 -3.82 8.65
N HIS A 44 50.88 -3.06 9.33
CA HIS A 44 51.53 -1.88 8.77
C HIS A 44 52.69 -2.34 7.90
N GLU A 45 52.47 -2.44 6.59
CA GLU A 45 53.57 -2.31 5.63
C GLU A 45 54.07 -0.85 5.63
N PRO A 46 55.38 -0.61 5.48
CA PRO A 46 55.94 0.73 5.40
C PRO A 46 55.30 1.50 4.25
N SER A 47 54.63 2.58 4.61
CA SER A 47 53.82 3.43 3.76
C SER A 47 54.64 4.02 2.62
N SER A 48 54.31 3.61 1.41
CA SER A 48 54.53 4.44 0.22
C SER A 48 54.02 5.86 0.50
N PRO A 49 54.71 6.92 0.05
CA PRO A 49 54.28 8.29 0.26
C PRO A 49 52.80 8.44 -0.14
N PRO A 50 51.99 9.17 0.64
CA PRO A 50 50.55 9.28 0.42
C PRO A 50 50.32 9.81 -0.99
N GLN A 51 49.93 8.91 -1.89
CA GLN A 51 49.49 9.31 -3.21
C GLN A 51 48.22 10.13 -2.98
N LEU A 52 48.25 11.40 -3.40
CA LEU A 52 47.06 12.26 -3.46
C LEU A 52 46.03 11.57 -4.36
N ARG A 53 45.14 10.78 -3.76
CA ARG A 53 44.01 10.18 -4.48
C ARG A 53 43.07 11.33 -4.82
N LEU A 54 42.90 11.59 -6.12
CA LEU A 54 41.83 12.48 -6.54
C LEU A 54 40.49 11.86 -6.12
N PRO A 55 39.56 12.67 -5.60
CA PRO A 55 38.23 12.18 -5.29
C PRO A 55 37.54 11.71 -6.59
N PRO A 56 36.79 10.60 -6.56
CA PRO A 56 36.03 10.15 -7.72
C PRO A 56 34.94 11.17 -8.10
N PRO A 57 34.47 11.24 -9.35
CA PRO A 57 33.39 12.17 -9.71
C PRO A 57 32.10 11.85 -8.92
N PRO A 58 31.27 12.85 -8.57
CA PRO A 58 30.01 12.68 -7.84
C PRO A 58 29.11 11.56 -8.38
N GLU A 59 29.02 11.44 -9.70
CA GLU A 59 28.20 10.43 -10.36
C GLU A 59 28.66 9.00 -10.07
N GLU A 60 29.98 8.77 -10.01
CA GLU A 60 30.54 7.45 -9.72
C GLU A 60 30.26 7.03 -8.27
N ILE A 61 30.30 7.97 -7.33
CA ILE A 61 29.96 7.71 -5.92
C ILE A 61 28.46 7.47 -5.77
N ALA A 62 27.61 8.31 -6.37
CA ALA A 62 26.17 8.26 -6.19
C ALA A 62 25.51 7.02 -6.83
N LYS A 63 26.02 6.57 -7.99
CA LYS A 63 25.43 5.50 -8.78
C LYS A 63 25.12 4.20 -8.00
N PRO A 64 26.06 3.58 -7.26
CA PRO A 64 25.77 2.35 -6.52
C PRO A 64 24.68 2.54 -5.46
N HIS A 65 24.62 3.69 -4.80
CA HIS A 65 23.61 4.00 -3.78
C HIS A 65 22.23 4.21 -4.39
N LEU A 66 22.16 4.95 -5.50
CA LEU A 66 20.92 5.16 -6.25
C LEU A 66 20.34 3.85 -6.78
N SER A 67 21.17 3.00 -7.41
CA SER A 67 20.72 1.70 -7.93
C SER A 67 20.26 0.76 -6.80
N ARG A 68 20.98 0.72 -5.66
CA ARG A 68 20.55 -0.08 -4.50
C ARG A 68 19.21 0.42 -3.93
N ALA A 69 19.02 1.74 -3.86
CA ALA A 69 17.76 2.33 -3.41
C ALA A 69 16.61 1.99 -4.36
N GLU A 70 16.83 2.07 -5.67
CA GLU A 70 15.85 1.68 -6.69
C GLU A 70 15.43 0.20 -6.55
N GLU A 71 16.39 -0.73 -6.45
CA GLU A 71 16.10 -2.15 -6.24
C GLU A 71 15.34 -2.44 -4.93
N LYS A 72 15.61 -1.70 -3.86
CA LYS A 72 14.86 -1.81 -2.60
C LYS A 72 13.43 -1.28 -2.76
N ILE A 73 13.25 -0.17 -3.45
CA ILE A 73 11.92 0.43 -3.68
C ILE A 73 11.06 -0.49 -4.56
N GLU A 74 11.63 -1.08 -5.60
CA GLU A 74 10.88 -2.04 -6.44
C GLU A 74 10.40 -3.26 -5.63
N ARG A 75 11.24 -3.77 -4.72
CA ARG A 75 10.83 -4.86 -3.80
C ARG A 75 9.75 -4.42 -2.82
N ALA A 76 9.83 -3.20 -2.30
CA ALA A 76 8.83 -2.65 -1.40
C ALA A 76 7.43 -2.58 -2.05
N ILE A 77 7.34 -2.36 -3.37
CA ILE A 77 6.05 -2.40 -4.10
C ILE A 77 5.40 -3.78 -3.93
N GLU A 78 6.13 -4.86 -4.18
CA GLU A 78 5.62 -6.23 -4.09
C GLU A 78 5.22 -6.61 -2.65
N GLU A 79 6.04 -6.22 -1.67
CA GLU A 79 5.76 -6.45 -0.24
C GLU A 79 4.46 -5.78 0.21
N HIS A 80 4.21 -4.54 -0.23
CA HIS A 80 2.99 -3.81 0.12
C HIS A 80 1.76 -4.30 -0.66
N LEU A 81 1.91 -4.74 -1.91
CA LEU A 81 0.81 -5.35 -2.66
C LEU A 81 0.38 -6.70 -2.07
N GLN A 82 1.31 -7.44 -1.46
CA GLN A 82 0.98 -8.68 -0.76
C GLN A 82 0.01 -8.46 0.42
N ALA A 83 0.03 -7.27 1.05
CA ALA A 83 -0.94 -6.94 2.08
C ALA A 83 -2.38 -6.91 1.53
N LEU A 84 -2.57 -6.42 0.30
CA LEU A 84 -3.86 -6.43 -0.38
C LEU A 84 -4.31 -7.85 -0.72
N ASP A 85 -3.39 -8.69 -1.22
CA ASP A 85 -3.68 -10.11 -1.47
C ASP A 85 -4.15 -10.82 -0.19
N ASN A 86 -3.49 -10.53 0.94
CA ASN A 86 -3.88 -11.06 2.25
C ASN A 86 -5.26 -10.56 2.69
N PHE A 87 -5.56 -9.26 2.50
CA PHE A 87 -6.89 -8.69 2.77
C PHE A 87 -8.00 -9.43 2.02
N PHE A 88 -7.81 -9.67 0.71
CA PHE A 88 -8.78 -10.42 -0.09
C PHE A 88 -8.85 -11.90 0.30
N ALA A 89 -7.72 -12.53 0.61
CA ALA A 89 -7.69 -13.91 1.08
C ALA A 89 -8.43 -14.08 2.42
N ASP A 90 -8.29 -13.13 3.34
CA ASP A 90 -9.00 -13.11 4.62
C ASP A 90 -10.50 -12.87 4.42
N SER A 91 -10.87 -11.98 3.50
CA SER A 91 -12.25 -11.70 3.14
C SER A 91 -12.97 -12.95 2.59
N LYS A 92 -12.28 -13.72 1.73
CA LYS A 92 -12.81 -14.98 1.16
C LYS A 92 -13.11 -16.05 2.22
N LYS A 93 -12.39 -16.06 3.34
CA LYS A 93 -12.68 -17.02 4.45
C LYS A 93 -14.07 -16.82 5.04
N ASN A 94 -14.65 -15.63 4.89
CA ASN A 94 -15.97 -15.29 5.40
C ASN A 94 -17.08 -15.40 4.34
N THR A 95 -16.75 -15.64 3.07
CA THR A 95 -17.73 -15.86 1.99
C THR A 95 -18.79 -16.93 2.36
N PRO A 96 -18.45 -18.08 2.97
CA PRO A 96 -19.46 -19.08 3.34
C PRO A 96 -20.53 -18.55 4.31
N ALA A 97 -20.15 -17.69 5.26
CA ALA A 97 -21.09 -17.07 6.21
C ALA A 97 -22.03 -16.11 5.50
N PHE A 98 -21.49 -15.27 4.60
CA PHE A 98 -22.32 -14.41 3.74
C PHE A 98 -23.32 -15.23 2.92
N VAL A 99 -22.86 -16.30 2.27
CA VAL A 99 -23.71 -17.19 1.45
C VAL A 99 -24.84 -17.82 2.26
N GLU A 100 -24.55 -18.24 3.49
CA GLU A 100 -25.57 -18.76 4.40
C GLU A 100 -26.67 -17.73 4.69
N GLN A 101 -26.30 -16.48 4.96
CA GLN A 101 -27.27 -15.40 5.18
C GLN A 101 -28.00 -14.99 3.91
N ALA A 102 -27.30 -14.91 2.78
CA ALA A 102 -27.86 -14.57 1.47
C ALA A 102 -28.90 -15.59 1.00
N LEU A 103 -28.76 -16.87 1.38
CA LEU A 103 -29.71 -17.94 1.05
C LEU A 103 -30.73 -18.22 2.15
N SER A 104 -30.66 -17.50 3.28
CA SER A 104 -31.55 -17.67 4.41
C SER A 104 -33.02 -17.41 4.04
N TRP A 105 -33.93 -17.95 4.85
CA TRP A 105 -35.37 -17.67 4.72
C TRP A 105 -35.69 -16.16 4.80
N ARG A 106 -34.91 -15.40 5.57
CA ARG A 106 -35.05 -13.94 5.68
C ARG A 106 -34.75 -13.25 4.35
N SER A 107 -33.69 -13.66 3.66
CA SER A 107 -33.33 -13.16 2.34
C SER A 107 -34.44 -13.43 1.32
N LYS A 108 -34.93 -14.68 1.27
CA LYS A 108 -36.03 -15.10 0.38
C LYS A 108 -37.32 -14.32 0.64
N GLY A 109 -37.65 -14.06 1.91
CA GLY A 109 -38.81 -13.24 2.26
C GLY A 109 -38.69 -11.80 1.76
N LYS A 110 -37.51 -11.19 1.85
CA LYS A 110 -37.26 -9.86 1.30
C LYS A 110 -37.34 -9.84 -0.23
N PHE A 111 -36.80 -10.85 -0.88
CA PHE A 111 -36.90 -11.03 -2.32
C PHE A 111 -38.36 -11.11 -2.79
N LEU A 112 -39.16 -11.96 -2.15
CA LEU A 112 -40.59 -12.07 -2.46
C LEU A 112 -41.33 -10.74 -2.26
N ALA A 113 -40.96 -9.96 -1.25
CA ALA A 113 -41.55 -8.65 -1.01
C ALA A 113 -41.23 -7.65 -2.13
N ASP A 114 -40.04 -7.72 -2.73
CA ASP A 114 -39.66 -6.88 -3.86
C ASP A 114 -40.37 -7.24 -5.17
N CYS A 115 -40.84 -8.49 -5.32
CA CYS A 115 -41.66 -8.90 -6.46
C CYS A 115 -43.12 -8.41 -6.38
N VAL A 116 -43.56 -7.89 -5.24
CA VAL A 116 -44.95 -7.42 -5.07
C VAL A 116 -45.09 -6.04 -5.73
N PRO A 117 -46.09 -5.84 -6.62
CA PRO A 117 -46.35 -4.53 -7.20
C PRO A 117 -46.60 -3.50 -6.09
N PHE A 118 -46.21 -2.25 -6.33
CA PHE A 118 -46.31 -1.11 -5.38
C PHE A 118 -45.26 -1.09 -4.23
N THR A 119 -44.19 -1.89 -4.30
CA THR A 119 -43.02 -1.79 -3.41
C THR A 119 -41.80 -1.23 -4.15
N SER A 120 -40.78 -0.75 -3.43
CA SER A 120 -39.61 -0.07 -4.01
C SER A 120 -38.60 -1.00 -4.71
N GLY A 121 -38.78 -2.34 -4.66
CA GLY A 121 -37.91 -3.29 -5.37
C GLY A 121 -36.45 -3.36 -4.90
N THR A 122 -36.07 -2.65 -3.82
CA THR A 122 -34.67 -2.52 -3.36
C THR A 122 -34.37 -3.25 -2.04
N ARG A 123 -35.35 -3.87 -1.38
CA ARG A 123 -35.16 -4.35 0.00
C ARG A 123 -34.22 -5.55 0.08
N HIS A 124 -34.22 -6.39 -0.95
CA HIS A 124 -33.36 -7.56 -1.08
C HIS A 124 -31.93 -7.18 -1.44
N SER A 125 -31.74 -6.25 -2.39
CA SER A 125 -30.40 -5.76 -2.72
C SER A 125 -29.76 -5.01 -1.55
N GLU A 126 -30.52 -4.18 -0.83
CA GLU A 126 -30.05 -3.53 0.40
C GLU A 126 -29.68 -4.55 1.49
N PHE A 127 -30.45 -5.64 1.62
CA PHE A 127 -30.14 -6.72 2.55
C PHE A 127 -28.86 -7.45 2.18
N LEU A 128 -28.72 -7.85 0.92
CA LEU A 128 -27.53 -8.56 0.45
C LEU A 128 -26.29 -7.66 0.58
N ARG A 129 -26.40 -6.37 0.27
CA ARG A 129 -25.32 -5.40 0.53
C ARG A 129 -24.96 -5.38 2.00
N GLN A 130 -25.93 -5.24 2.90
CA GLN A 130 -25.67 -5.23 4.34
C GLN A 130 -24.97 -6.52 4.80
N GLN A 131 -25.41 -7.69 4.34
CA GLN A 131 -24.78 -8.96 4.68
C GLN A 131 -23.38 -9.10 4.08
N PHE A 132 -23.14 -8.57 2.89
CA PHE A 132 -21.81 -8.55 2.28
C PHE A 132 -20.87 -7.67 3.09
N GLU A 133 -21.30 -6.46 3.45
CA GLU A 133 -20.51 -5.54 4.27
C GLU A 133 -20.22 -6.10 5.66
N GLU A 134 -21.16 -6.85 6.23
CA GLU A 134 -21.03 -7.48 7.56
C GLU A 134 -20.07 -8.67 7.55
N HIS A 135 -20.10 -9.50 6.49
CA HIS A 135 -19.35 -10.75 6.47
C HIS A 135 -18.07 -10.68 5.63
N VAL A 136 -18.06 -9.99 4.50
CA VAL A 136 -16.94 -9.99 3.55
C VAL A 136 -16.05 -8.77 3.83
N PHE A 137 -16.49 -7.58 3.42
CA PHE A 137 -15.97 -6.28 3.85
C PHE A 137 -16.88 -5.16 3.34
N SER A 138 -16.80 -4.02 4.00
CA SER A 138 -17.42 -2.77 3.57
C SER A 138 -16.56 -2.03 2.56
N ALA A 139 -17.21 -1.18 1.76
CA ALA A 139 -16.54 -0.28 0.83
C ALA A 139 -15.46 0.58 1.52
N LYS A 140 -15.77 1.07 2.71
CA LYS A 140 -14.86 1.88 3.52
C LYS A 140 -13.64 1.08 3.98
N GLN A 141 -13.80 -0.19 4.37
CA GLN A 141 -12.66 -1.03 4.75
C GLN A 141 -11.70 -1.24 3.59
N LEU A 142 -12.19 -1.49 2.37
CA LEU A 142 -11.32 -1.58 1.19
C LEU A 142 -10.63 -0.25 0.88
N GLU A 143 -11.34 0.88 1.01
CA GLU A 143 -10.74 2.22 0.85
C GLU A 143 -9.61 2.47 1.86
N ASP A 144 -9.90 2.23 3.14
CA ASP A 144 -8.96 2.42 4.25
C ASP A 144 -7.72 1.52 4.07
N GLU A 145 -7.91 0.27 3.64
CA GLU A 145 -6.82 -0.67 3.35
C GLU A 145 -5.95 -0.15 2.19
N LEU A 146 -6.54 0.30 1.08
CA LEU A 146 -5.79 0.85 -0.04
C LEU A 146 -5.02 2.12 0.34
N GLN A 147 -5.65 3.02 1.10
CA GLN A 147 -4.97 4.22 1.62
C GLN A 147 -3.80 3.84 2.53
N GLN A 148 -3.99 2.85 3.41
CA GLN A 148 -2.95 2.37 4.30
C GLN A 148 -1.77 1.76 3.54
N ILE A 149 -2.03 0.95 2.49
CA ILE A 149 -1.00 0.34 1.65
C ILE A 149 -0.16 1.43 0.97
N VAL A 150 -0.80 2.42 0.33
CA VAL A 150 -0.07 3.50 -0.35
C VAL A 150 0.73 4.33 0.66
N ARG A 151 0.14 4.70 1.80
CA ARG A 151 0.87 5.44 2.86
C ARG A 151 2.08 4.66 3.37
N SER A 152 1.89 3.38 3.69
CA SER A 152 2.97 2.51 4.18
C SER A 152 4.10 2.40 3.16
N TYR A 153 3.76 2.26 1.87
CA TYR A 153 4.75 2.27 0.79
C TYR A 153 5.52 3.59 0.72
N LEU A 154 4.84 4.74 0.79
CA LEU A 154 5.51 6.05 0.76
C LEU A 154 6.45 6.24 1.96
N ASP A 155 6.05 5.79 3.14
CA ASP A 155 6.90 5.82 4.34
C ASP A 155 8.12 4.90 4.18
N HIS A 156 7.93 3.72 3.60
CA HIS A 156 9.03 2.79 3.31
C HIS A 156 10.01 3.38 2.28
N VAL A 157 9.52 4.04 1.22
CA VAL A 157 10.37 4.77 0.26
C VAL A 157 11.21 5.84 0.95
N ARG A 158 10.61 6.64 1.86
CA ARG A 158 11.36 7.64 2.64
C ARG A 158 12.44 7.00 3.49
N SER A 159 12.14 5.88 4.15
CA SER A 159 13.12 5.14 4.94
C SER A 159 14.30 4.64 4.09
N ILE A 160 14.04 4.12 2.88
CA ILE A 160 15.08 3.67 1.94
C ILE A 160 15.97 4.84 1.51
N GLU A 161 15.38 6.01 1.25
CA GLU A 161 16.12 7.22 0.89
C GLU A 161 16.99 7.73 2.04
N SER A 162 16.47 7.71 3.27
CA SER A 162 17.26 8.04 4.47
C SER A 162 18.47 7.11 4.63
N GLU A 163 18.30 5.80 4.44
CA GLU A 163 19.40 4.83 4.49
C GLU A 163 20.44 5.12 3.39
N MET A 164 19.98 5.37 2.16
CA MET A 164 20.84 5.73 1.03
C MET A 164 21.68 6.99 1.32
N LEU A 165 21.09 8.02 1.93
CA LEU A 165 21.80 9.26 2.25
C LEU A 165 22.86 9.04 3.35
N VAL A 166 22.57 8.19 4.34
CA VAL A 166 23.54 7.82 5.38
C VAL A 166 24.73 7.06 4.78
N ASP A 167 24.45 6.07 3.93
CA ASP A 167 25.48 5.30 3.23
C ASP A 167 26.34 6.21 2.33
N LEU A 168 25.68 7.08 1.55
CA LEU A 168 26.36 8.04 0.69
C LEU A 168 27.27 9.00 1.47
N ARG A 169 26.78 9.51 2.62
CA ARG A 169 27.58 10.38 3.50
C ARG A 169 28.81 9.66 4.04
N ALA A 170 28.68 8.39 4.40
CA ALA A 170 29.80 7.60 4.90
C ALA A 170 30.89 7.47 3.85
N ASP A 171 30.53 7.22 2.58
CA ASP A 171 31.50 7.07 1.48
C ASP A 171 32.22 8.39 1.14
N VAL A 172 31.55 9.53 1.23
CA VAL A 172 32.19 10.84 0.96
C VAL A 172 32.95 11.40 2.17
N SER A 173 32.85 10.77 3.34
CA SER A 173 33.48 11.26 4.57
C SER A 173 35.02 11.27 4.51
N GLU A 174 35.60 10.48 3.61
CA GLU A 174 37.05 10.49 3.34
C GLU A 174 37.53 11.74 2.58
N PHE A 175 36.61 12.49 1.97
CA PHE A 175 36.91 13.65 1.13
C PHE A 175 36.14 14.92 1.59
N PRO A 176 36.25 15.33 2.87
CA PRO A 176 35.40 16.38 3.45
C PRO A 176 35.65 17.76 2.83
N THR A 177 36.80 17.98 2.21
CA THR A 177 37.13 19.23 1.50
C THR A 177 36.45 19.30 0.12
N PHE A 178 36.08 18.17 -0.47
CA PHE A 178 35.53 18.10 -1.82
C PHE A 178 34.00 17.97 -1.83
N TYR A 179 33.42 17.33 -0.83
CA TYR A 179 31.97 17.16 -0.73
C TYR A 179 31.40 17.88 0.50
N PRO A 180 30.56 18.92 0.31
CA PRO A 180 29.87 19.58 1.41
C PRO A 180 29.04 18.61 2.26
N LEU A 181 28.56 17.54 1.63
CA LEU A 181 27.77 16.47 2.25
C LEU A 181 28.43 15.84 3.48
N ALA A 182 29.76 15.71 3.48
CA ALA A 182 30.50 15.10 4.59
C ALA A 182 30.35 15.88 5.90
N ALA A 183 30.20 17.21 5.81
CA ALA A 183 30.11 18.11 6.96
C ALA A 183 28.70 18.22 7.54
N LEU A 184 27.66 17.81 6.81
CA LEU A 184 26.28 17.90 7.26
C LEU A 184 25.98 16.83 8.33
N ASN A 185 25.22 17.19 9.36
CA ASN A 185 24.64 16.18 10.24
C ASN A 185 23.41 15.51 9.57
N TYR A 186 22.85 14.48 10.19
CA TYR A 186 21.73 13.72 9.60
C TYR A 186 20.49 14.59 9.36
N GLU A 187 20.14 15.47 10.31
CA GLU A 187 18.97 16.35 10.21
C GLU A 187 19.12 17.36 9.07
N GLN A 188 20.30 17.99 8.96
CA GLN A 188 20.64 18.92 7.87
C GLN A 188 20.70 18.22 6.51
N LEU A 189 21.21 17.00 6.47
CA LEU A 189 21.25 16.18 5.26
C LEU A 189 19.84 15.88 4.77
N GLN A 190 18.97 15.44 5.68
CA GLN A 190 17.57 15.17 5.36
C GLN A 190 16.84 16.43 4.91
N GLU A 191 17.00 17.55 5.63
CA GLU A 191 16.38 18.83 5.27
C GLU A 191 16.83 19.31 3.88
N ARG A 192 18.14 19.28 3.59
CA ARG A 192 18.65 19.69 2.27
C ARG A 192 18.21 18.75 1.16
N TYR A 193 18.13 17.45 1.44
CA TYR A 193 17.60 16.50 0.49
C TYR A 193 16.12 16.77 0.20
N ASP A 194 15.30 16.98 1.22
CA ASP A 194 13.87 17.29 1.06
C ASP A 194 13.65 18.60 0.29
N GLN A 195 14.49 19.62 0.54
CA GLN A 195 14.50 20.87 -0.22
C GLN A 195 14.89 20.63 -1.69
N ALA A 196 15.99 19.93 -1.94
CA ALA A 196 16.46 19.63 -3.29
C ALA A 196 15.46 18.77 -4.08
N LEU A 197 14.84 17.79 -3.42
CA LEU A 197 13.80 16.96 -4.00
C LEU A 197 12.56 17.79 -4.35
N SER A 198 12.11 18.65 -3.43
CA SER A 198 10.97 19.55 -3.67
C SER A 198 11.23 20.52 -4.83
N HIS A 199 12.45 21.07 -4.91
CA HIS A 199 12.87 21.91 -6.04
C HIS A 199 12.89 21.12 -7.36
N ALA A 200 13.38 19.87 -7.35
CA ALA A 200 13.40 19.02 -8.53
C ALA A 200 11.97 18.69 -9.03
N ILE A 201 11.03 18.48 -8.12
CA ILE A 201 9.60 18.25 -8.42
C ILE A 201 8.94 19.53 -8.96
N ALA A 202 9.20 20.68 -8.34
CA ALA A 202 8.64 21.96 -8.81
C ALA A 202 9.16 22.31 -10.22
N ALA A 203 10.42 22.01 -10.51
CA ALA A 203 11.03 22.26 -11.81
C ALA A 203 10.47 21.40 -12.95
N SER A 204 9.90 20.22 -12.67
CA SER A 204 9.26 19.38 -13.70
C SER A 204 7.83 19.83 -14.06
N GLY A 205 7.31 20.89 -13.44
CA GLY A 205 6.00 21.45 -13.74
C GLY A 205 4.83 20.72 -13.07
N GLY A 206 5.10 19.86 -12.07
CA GLY A 206 4.06 19.23 -11.28
C GLY A 206 3.41 20.22 -10.31
N ALA A 207 2.10 20.44 -10.44
CA ALA A 207 1.31 21.30 -9.52
C ALA A 207 1.09 20.68 -8.12
N LEU A 208 2.03 19.87 -7.63
CA LEU A 208 1.98 19.18 -6.35
C LEU A 208 2.74 19.98 -5.29
N GLN A 209 2.07 20.97 -4.68
CA GLN A 209 2.64 21.73 -3.56
C GLN A 209 1.86 21.46 -2.25
N GLU A 210 2.63 21.15 -1.21
CA GLU A 210 2.31 21.09 0.24
C GLU A 210 1.56 19.91 0.89
N ASP A 211 1.04 18.90 0.17
CA ASP A 211 0.66 17.62 0.79
C ASP A 211 0.83 16.43 -0.19
N ILE A 212 2.08 16.18 -0.59
CA ILE A 212 2.43 15.19 -1.63
C ILE A 212 1.93 13.79 -1.25
N ALA A 213 2.06 13.39 0.01
CA ALA A 213 1.63 12.06 0.43
C ALA A 213 0.10 11.92 0.42
N GLY A 214 -0.63 12.89 0.97
CA GLY A 214 -2.09 12.87 0.97
C GLY A 214 -2.70 12.92 -0.43
N GLN A 215 -2.18 13.79 -1.30
CA GLN A 215 -2.66 13.91 -2.68
C GLN A 215 -2.33 12.68 -3.52
N VAL A 216 -1.12 12.12 -3.43
CA VAL A 216 -0.75 10.90 -4.17
C VAL A 216 -1.63 9.72 -3.74
N VAL A 217 -1.89 9.57 -2.44
CA VAL A 217 -2.81 8.55 -1.92
C VAL A 217 -4.21 8.74 -2.51
N ALA A 218 -4.76 9.95 -2.43
CA ALA A 218 -6.11 10.22 -2.93
C ALA A 218 -6.25 10.03 -4.45
N ILE A 219 -5.25 10.44 -5.23
CA ILE A 219 -5.23 10.27 -6.69
C ILE A 219 -5.16 8.80 -7.05
N ILE A 220 -4.23 8.04 -6.46
CA ILE A 220 -4.07 6.61 -6.75
C ILE A 220 -5.34 5.85 -6.36
N VAL A 221 -5.87 6.08 -5.15
CA VAL A 221 -7.07 5.38 -4.67
C VAL A 221 -8.30 5.78 -5.50
N GLY A 222 -8.52 7.07 -5.76
CA GLY A 222 -9.69 7.55 -6.50
C GLY A 222 -9.76 7.04 -7.95
N GLU A 223 -8.61 6.95 -8.62
CA GLU A 223 -8.57 6.39 -9.97
C GLU A 223 -8.77 4.87 -9.98
N LEU A 224 -8.25 4.12 -9.00
CA LEU A 224 -8.51 2.67 -8.88
C LEU A 224 -9.99 2.36 -8.66
N VAL A 225 -10.66 3.17 -7.84
CA VAL A 225 -12.12 3.07 -7.66
C VAL A 225 -12.84 3.27 -8.99
N THR A 226 -12.38 4.21 -9.82
CA THR A 226 -12.96 4.45 -11.16
C THR A 226 -12.80 3.25 -12.10
N VAL A 227 -11.68 2.52 -12.03
CA VAL A 227 -11.47 1.27 -12.79
C VAL A 227 -12.54 0.24 -12.49
N LEU A 228 -12.80 0.03 -11.19
CA LEU A 228 -13.79 -0.94 -10.75
C LEU A 228 -15.20 -0.55 -11.23
N ILE A 229 -15.57 0.73 -11.09
CA ILE A 229 -16.87 1.23 -11.59
C ILE A 229 -17.01 0.99 -13.09
N THR A 230 -15.97 1.23 -13.89
CA THR A 230 -16.08 1.13 -15.35
C THR A 230 -16.20 -0.33 -15.78
N LYS A 231 -15.43 -1.23 -15.16
CA LYS A 231 -15.43 -2.66 -15.50
C LYS A 231 -16.72 -3.35 -15.07
N PHE A 232 -17.20 -3.09 -13.86
CA PHE A 232 -18.43 -3.71 -13.37
C PHE A 232 -19.68 -2.96 -13.87
N GLY A 233 -19.62 -1.62 -13.99
CA GLY A 233 -20.76 -0.77 -14.32
C GLY A 233 -21.18 -0.80 -15.79
N THR A 234 -20.31 -1.23 -16.72
CA THR A 234 -20.69 -1.45 -18.13
C THR A 234 -21.74 -2.56 -18.31
N SER A 235 -21.99 -3.37 -17.28
CA SER A 235 -23.08 -4.36 -17.27
C SER A 235 -24.42 -3.80 -16.76
N ALA A 236 -24.44 -2.58 -16.21
CA ALA A 236 -25.62 -1.92 -15.66
C ALA A 236 -25.85 -0.56 -16.34
N ALA A 237 -25.99 -0.56 -17.67
CA ALA A 237 -26.39 0.63 -18.38
C ALA A 237 -27.82 1.02 -17.95
N ILE A 238 -27.96 2.27 -17.46
CA ILE A 238 -29.20 2.99 -17.14
C ILE A 238 -29.71 2.79 -15.69
N LEU A 239 -29.05 3.40 -14.70
CA LEU A 239 -29.75 3.99 -13.56
C LEU A 239 -29.10 5.32 -13.13
N GLY A 240 -29.68 6.42 -13.64
CA GLY A 240 -29.96 7.65 -12.89
C GLY A 240 -28.82 8.41 -12.21
N THR A 241 -28.37 9.45 -12.91
CA THR A 241 -27.77 10.68 -12.37
C THR A 241 -28.38 11.16 -11.05
N GLY A 242 -27.55 11.38 -10.02
CA GLY A 242 -27.88 12.30 -8.93
C GLY A 242 -27.49 11.85 -7.52
N ALA A 243 -26.20 11.97 -7.16
CA ALA A 243 -25.78 12.09 -5.77
C ALA A 243 -24.41 12.82 -5.70
N ALA A 244 -24.43 14.06 -5.21
CA ALA A 244 -23.30 14.98 -5.14
C ALA A 244 -22.45 14.81 -3.86
N SER A 245 -22.37 13.61 -3.29
CA SER A 245 -21.50 13.33 -2.14
C SER A 245 -20.29 12.53 -2.62
N SER A 246 -19.12 13.16 -2.63
CA SER A 246 -17.76 12.60 -2.80
C SER A 246 -17.65 11.30 -3.60
N TRP A 247 -17.19 11.41 -4.85
CA TRP A 247 -17.00 10.29 -5.80
C TRP A 247 -16.27 9.07 -5.18
N THR A 248 -15.35 9.29 -4.23
CA THR A 248 -14.58 8.24 -3.55
C THR A 248 -15.43 7.21 -2.79
N THR A 249 -16.40 7.63 -1.96
CA THR A 249 -17.23 6.68 -1.17
C THR A 249 -18.36 6.08 -1.98
N LEU A 250 -18.85 6.81 -3.00
CA LEU A 250 -19.90 6.34 -3.90
C LEU A 250 -19.41 5.20 -4.81
N GLY A 251 -18.15 5.28 -5.25
CA GLY A 251 -17.59 4.35 -6.22
C GLY A 251 -17.42 2.93 -5.71
N ILE A 252 -16.89 2.76 -4.49
CA ILE A 252 -16.68 1.42 -3.93
C ILE A 252 -18.01 0.80 -3.50
N GLY A 253 -18.94 1.60 -2.97
CA GLY A 253 -20.30 1.13 -2.66
C GLY A 253 -21.04 0.61 -3.90
N LEU A 254 -20.76 1.17 -5.08
CA LEU A 254 -21.30 0.73 -6.35
C LEU A 254 -20.76 -0.65 -6.75
N VAL A 255 -19.48 -0.93 -6.52
CA VAL A 255 -18.88 -2.25 -6.79
C VAL A 255 -19.52 -3.34 -5.94
N VAL A 256 -19.69 -3.09 -4.64
CA VAL A 256 -20.41 -4.02 -3.74
C VAL A 256 -21.84 -4.23 -4.23
N GLY A 257 -22.52 -3.15 -4.64
CA GLY A 257 -23.86 -3.23 -5.23
C GLY A 257 -23.92 -4.09 -6.50
N LEU A 258 -22.91 -4.01 -7.37
CA LEU A 258 -22.85 -4.80 -8.60
C LEU A 258 -22.55 -6.28 -8.35
N ILE A 259 -21.71 -6.59 -7.36
CA ILE A 259 -21.50 -7.98 -6.92
C ILE A 259 -22.84 -8.54 -6.43
N VAL A 260 -23.57 -7.79 -5.61
CA VAL A 260 -24.90 -8.17 -5.12
C VAL A 260 -25.89 -8.37 -6.26
N ASP A 261 -25.91 -7.48 -7.26
CA ASP A 261 -26.82 -7.58 -8.40
C ASP A 261 -26.54 -8.80 -9.29
N ALA A 262 -25.25 -9.08 -9.54
CA ALA A 262 -24.83 -10.29 -10.25
C ALA A 262 -25.26 -11.56 -9.51
N ILE A 263 -25.24 -11.54 -8.18
CA ILE A 263 -25.73 -12.65 -7.33
C ILE A 263 -27.23 -12.83 -7.49
N VAL A 264 -28.02 -11.75 -7.42
CA VAL A 264 -29.49 -11.81 -7.56
C VAL A 264 -29.88 -12.38 -8.92
N SER A 265 -29.21 -11.94 -9.99
CA SER A 265 -29.48 -12.42 -11.36
C SER A 265 -29.22 -13.92 -11.50
N LYS A 266 -28.15 -14.45 -10.89
CA LYS A 266 -27.79 -15.87 -10.94
C LYS A 266 -28.57 -16.75 -9.96
N LEU A 267 -29.14 -16.17 -8.91
CA LEU A 267 -29.90 -16.92 -7.90
C LEU A 267 -31.11 -17.67 -8.50
N TRP A 268 -31.62 -17.22 -9.65
CA TRP A 268 -32.70 -17.87 -10.39
C TRP A 268 -32.34 -19.23 -10.99
N ASP A 269 -31.06 -19.48 -11.30
CA ASP A 269 -30.62 -20.66 -12.03
C ASP A 269 -30.19 -21.84 -11.13
N TRP A 270 -30.09 -21.65 -9.81
CA TRP A 270 -29.46 -22.61 -8.90
C TRP A 270 -30.45 -23.44 -8.07
N TRP A 271 -30.91 -24.56 -8.66
CA TRP A 271 -31.78 -25.52 -7.96
C TRP A 271 -31.03 -26.75 -7.40
N ALA A 272 -29.75 -26.97 -7.71
CA ALA A 272 -29.03 -28.21 -7.36
C ALA A 272 -27.99 -28.10 -6.21
N ASP A 273 -27.15 -27.05 -6.18
CA ASP A 273 -26.22 -26.76 -5.05
C ASP A 273 -25.97 -25.24 -4.94
N PRO A 274 -26.84 -24.51 -4.24
CA PRO A 274 -26.78 -23.05 -4.20
C PRO A 274 -25.66 -22.52 -3.30
N LYS A 275 -25.17 -23.30 -2.32
CA LYS A 275 -24.18 -22.79 -1.36
C LYS A 275 -22.76 -22.86 -1.92
N GLY A 276 -22.35 -24.03 -2.42
CA GLY A 276 -21.01 -24.21 -2.96
C GLY A 276 -20.75 -23.33 -4.18
N THR A 277 -21.72 -23.29 -5.10
CA THR A 277 -21.61 -22.51 -6.33
C THR A 277 -21.61 -21.00 -6.06
N LEU A 278 -22.42 -20.51 -5.10
CA LEU A 278 -22.43 -19.09 -4.74
C LEU A 278 -21.11 -18.66 -4.12
N ALA A 279 -20.58 -19.45 -3.19
CA ALA A 279 -19.33 -19.12 -2.52
C ALA A 279 -18.18 -19.05 -3.54
N ALA A 280 -18.07 -20.07 -4.41
CA ALA A 280 -17.06 -20.10 -5.45
C ALA A 280 -17.17 -18.92 -6.43
N GLU A 281 -18.39 -18.52 -6.80
CA GLU A 281 -18.60 -17.37 -7.67
C GLU A 281 -18.20 -16.05 -7.00
N ILE A 282 -18.52 -15.86 -5.72
CA ILE A 282 -18.10 -14.66 -4.97
C ILE A 282 -16.59 -14.63 -4.83
N ASP A 283 -15.95 -15.75 -4.48
CA ASP A 283 -14.50 -15.84 -4.38
C ASP A 283 -13.85 -15.49 -5.73
N ARG A 284 -14.42 -15.96 -6.85
CA ARG A 284 -13.97 -15.59 -8.20
C ARG A 284 -14.09 -14.10 -8.48
N GLN A 285 -15.19 -13.45 -8.06
CA GLN A 285 -15.40 -12.01 -8.21
C GLN A 285 -14.43 -11.20 -7.33
N LEU A 286 -14.14 -11.68 -6.12
CA LEU A 286 -13.15 -11.09 -5.23
C LEU A 286 -11.74 -11.20 -5.82
N ASP A 287 -11.38 -12.35 -6.41
CA ASP A 287 -10.10 -12.53 -7.11
C ASP A 287 -10.00 -11.63 -8.34
N GLU A 288 -11.08 -11.50 -9.13
CA GLU A 288 -11.13 -10.61 -10.27
C GLU A 288 -10.98 -9.13 -9.85
N MET A 289 -11.64 -8.73 -8.75
CA MET A 289 -11.49 -7.41 -8.18
C MET A 289 -10.06 -7.15 -7.70
N ASN A 290 -9.47 -8.08 -6.94
CA ASN A 290 -8.08 -7.96 -6.51
C ASN A 290 -7.13 -7.80 -7.70
N ARG A 291 -7.25 -8.66 -8.72
CA ARG A 291 -6.45 -8.57 -9.95
C ARG A 291 -6.63 -7.22 -10.66
N LEU A 292 -7.85 -6.70 -10.74
CA LEU A 292 -8.12 -5.40 -11.35
C LEU A 292 -7.50 -4.25 -10.54
N ILE A 293 -7.53 -4.31 -9.21
CA ILE A 293 -6.92 -3.29 -8.36
C ILE A 293 -5.39 -3.36 -8.47
N VAL A 294 -4.80 -4.55 -8.36
CA VAL A 294 -3.35 -4.75 -8.35
C VAL A 294 -2.75 -4.51 -9.74
N ASP A 295 -3.24 -5.21 -10.76
CA ASP A 295 -2.63 -5.24 -12.09
C ASP A 295 -3.34 -4.34 -13.10
N GLY A 296 -4.63 -4.03 -12.88
CA GLY A 296 -5.41 -3.23 -13.80
C GLY A 296 -6.11 -4.04 -14.91
N ALA A 297 -6.51 -3.30 -15.94
CA ALA A 297 -7.10 -3.80 -17.18
C ALA A 297 -6.25 -3.36 -18.38
N ALA A 298 -6.59 -3.79 -19.59
CA ALA A 298 -5.82 -3.48 -20.81
C ALA A 298 -5.68 -1.96 -21.07
N ASP A 299 -6.69 -1.19 -20.66
CA ASP A 299 -6.83 0.24 -20.87
C ASP A 299 -6.64 1.06 -19.58
N VAL A 300 -6.54 0.41 -18.42
CA VAL A 300 -6.36 1.12 -17.14
C VAL A 300 -5.30 0.50 -16.24
N LYS A 301 -4.40 1.35 -15.76
CA LYS A 301 -3.27 0.97 -14.90
C LYS A 301 -3.74 0.60 -13.49
N GLY A 302 -3.37 -0.59 -13.04
CA GLY A 302 -3.52 -1.01 -11.64
C GLY A 302 -2.54 -0.33 -10.70
N LEU A 303 -2.69 -0.62 -9.40
CA LEU A 303 -1.89 -0.07 -8.32
C LEU A 303 -0.40 -0.37 -8.54
N ARG A 304 -0.04 -1.58 -8.95
CA ARG A 304 1.35 -1.97 -9.24
C ARG A 304 2.01 -1.05 -10.25
N GLN A 305 1.35 -0.82 -11.38
CA GLN A 305 1.90 0.01 -12.45
C GLN A 305 2.00 1.48 -12.02
N ARG A 306 1.03 1.99 -11.26
CA ARG A 306 1.05 3.35 -10.71
C ARG A 306 2.20 3.56 -9.72
N LEU A 307 2.40 2.62 -8.79
CA LEU A 307 3.50 2.69 -7.84
C LEU A 307 4.86 2.61 -8.55
N LYS A 308 4.97 1.81 -9.62
CA LYS A 308 6.18 1.77 -10.47
C LYS A 308 6.44 3.09 -11.18
N GLU A 309 5.41 3.70 -11.78
CA GLU A 309 5.55 5.00 -12.45
C GLU A 309 5.95 6.09 -11.46
N PHE A 310 5.32 6.12 -10.28
CA PHE A 310 5.71 7.01 -9.20
C PHE A 310 7.16 6.77 -8.75
N ALA A 311 7.59 5.51 -8.62
CA ALA A 311 8.97 5.17 -8.25
C ALA A 311 9.98 5.66 -9.30
N GLN A 312 9.66 5.49 -10.59
CA GLN A 312 10.50 5.93 -11.71
C GLN A 312 10.61 7.45 -11.77
N GLU A 313 9.48 8.16 -11.65
CA GLU A 313 9.47 9.64 -11.60
C GLU A 313 10.28 10.14 -10.40
N ARG A 314 10.05 9.56 -9.22
CA ARG A 314 10.80 9.91 -8.01
C ARG A 314 12.28 9.57 -8.12
N ALA A 315 12.68 8.50 -8.82
CA ALA A 315 14.08 8.15 -9.03
C ALA A 315 14.83 9.23 -9.83
N VAL A 316 14.19 9.82 -10.85
CA VAL A 316 14.74 10.95 -11.60
C VAL A 316 14.99 12.14 -10.67
N HIS A 317 14.01 12.50 -9.85
CA HIS A 317 14.13 13.61 -8.90
C HIS A 317 15.18 13.35 -7.82
N ARG A 318 15.24 12.12 -7.29
CA ARG A 318 16.25 11.67 -6.32
C ARG A 318 17.64 11.80 -6.89
N LYS A 319 17.87 11.35 -8.13
CA LYS A 319 19.18 11.45 -8.79
C LYS A 319 19.62 12.91 -8.88
N THR A 320 18.74 13.80 -9.36
CA THR A 320 19.03 15.23 -9.46
C THR A 320 19.34 15.84 -8.09
N ALA A 321 18.54 15.52 -7.07
CA ALA A 321 18.75 15.98 -5.70
C ALA A 321 20.11 15.51 -5.14
N VAL A 322 20.42 14.21 -5.26
CA VAL A 322 21.68 13.63 -4.79
C VAL A 322 22.89 14.26 -5.48
N LEU A 323 22.86 14.44 -6.80
CA LEU A 323 23.97 15.07 -7.52
C LEU A 323 24.16 16.53 -7.10
N SER A 324 23.08 17.29 -6.91
CA SER A 324 23.16 18.67 -6.42
C SER A 324 23.76 18.79 -5.01
N LEU A 325 23.60 17.76 -4.17
CA LEU A 325 24.18 17.71 -2.83
C LEU A 325 25.69 17.38 -2.84
N LEU A 326 26.17 16.74 -3.90
CA LEU A 326 27.56 16.37 -4.08
C LEU A 326 28.37 17.41 -4.85
N GLU A 327 27.71 18.28 -5.61
CA GLU A 327 28.38 19.37 -6.32
C GLU A 327 28.96 20.40 -5.31
N PRO A 328 30.20 20.86 -5.52
CA PRO A 328 30.77 21.91 -4.69
C PRO A 328 29.97 23.20 -4.90
N SER A 329 29.61 23.87 -3.80
CA SER A 329 28.95 25.18 -3.90
C SER A 329 29.87 26.14 -4.67
N PRO A 330 29.33 26.87 -5.67
CA PRO A 330 30.11 27.75 -6.54
C PRO A 330 30.78 28.91 -5.80
#